data_AF-A0A925R5S5-F1
#
_entry.id   AF-A0A925R5S5-F1
#
_cell.length_a   1.000
_cell.length_b   1.000
_cell.length_c   1.000
_cell.angle_alpha   90.00
_cell.angle_beta   90.00
_cell.angle_gamma   90.00
#
_symmetry.space_group_name_H-M   'P 1'
#
loop_
_entity.id
_entity.type
_entity.pdbx_description
1 polymer ?
#
loop_
_entity_poly.entity_id
_entity_poly.type
_entity_poly.pdbx_seq_one_letter_code
_entity_poly.pdbx_strand_id
1 'polypeptide(L)'
;MGLRLFLYLGILLIGVLIGYKEISHRKLLSNLHRLQIAALILLLFIMGIRIGADPKVIGALTTLGFQAFVLAISSIFMSILFVFAYRKLFHFNKRGEKK
;
A
#
# COMPACT_ATOMS: atom_id res chain seq x y z
N MET A 1 18.80 15.82 -6.94
CA MET A 1 17.94 14.76 -6.35
C MET A 1 16.88 15.32 -5.40
N GLY A 2 17.20 16.26 -4.50
CA GLY A 2 16.23 16.80 -3.51
C GLY A 2 14.97 17.46 -4.10
N LEU A 3 15.09 18.18 -5.23
CA LEU A 3 13.94 18.87 -5.85
C LEU A 3 12.80 17.93 -6.27
N ARG A 4 13.10 16.72 -6.76
CA ARG A 4 12.05 15.74 -7.15
C ARG A 4 11.26 15.26 -5.93
N LEU A 5 11.96 15.05 -4.82
CA LEU A 5 11.36 14.61 -3.56
C LEU A 5 10.47 15.71 -2.98
N PHE A 6 10.91 16.96 -3.05
CA PHE A 6 10.09 18.11 -2.67
C PHE A 6 8.84 18.25 -3.56
N LEU A 7 8.96 18.02 -4.88
CA LEU A 7 7.81 18.03 -5.79
C LEU A 7 6.80 16.93 -5.47
N TYR A 8 7.23 15.70 -5.22
CA TYR A 8 6.33 14.60 -4.83
C TYR A 8 5.64 14.91 -3.50
N LEU A 9 6.37 15.44 -2.52
CA LEU A 9 5.80 15.81 -1.22
C LEU A 9 4.81 16.98 -1.35
N GLY A 10 5.11 17.97 -2.20
CA GLY A 10 4.21 19.08 -2.49
C GLY A 10 2.90 18.63 -3.13
N ILE A 11 2.97 17.74 -4.13
CA ILE A 11 1.78 17.14 -4.76
C ILE A 11 0.97 16.31 -3.75
N LEU A 12 1.63 15.56 -2.87
CA LEU A 12 0.97 14.83 -1.79
C LEU A 12 0.21 15.77 -0.85
N LEU A 13 0.84 16.86 -0.41
CA LEU A 13 0.23 17.86 0.45
C LEU A 13 -1.01 18.49 -0.21
N ILE A 14 -0.91 18.85 -1.49
CA ILE A 14 -2.05 19.39 -2.25
C ILE A 14 -3.17 18.35 -2.34
N GLY A 15 -2.85 17.08 -2.62
CA GLY A 15 -3.82 16.00 -2.66
C GLY A 15 -4.56 15.81 -1.32
N VAL A 16 -3.86 15.92 -0.20
CA VAL A 16 -4.47 15.86 1.15
C VAL A 16 -5.36 17.07 1.42
N LEU A 17 -4.93 18.28 1.04
CA LEU A 17 -5.73 19.51 1.21
C LEU A 17 -7.04 19.44 0.40
N ILE A 18 -6.96 18.96 -0.84
CA ILE A 18 -8.14 18.75 -1.70
C ILE A 18 -9.04 17.66 -1.09
N GLY A 19 -8.45 16.51 -0.73
CA GLY A 19 -9.19 15.40 -0.13
C GLY A 19 -9.89 15.77 1.18
N TYR A 20 -9.26 16.60 2.02
CA TYR A 20 -9.85 17.09 3.28
C TYR A 20 -11.09 17.95 3.04
N LYS A 21 -11.08 18.80 2.00
CA LYS A 21 -12.19 19.71 1.67
C LYS A 21 -13.41 18.99 1.09
N GLU A 22 -13.22 17.82 0.48
CA GLU A 22 -14.23 17.10 -0.30
C GLU A 22 -14.91 15.93 0.43
N ILE A 23 -14.57 15.72 1.71
CA ILE A 23 -15.04 14.61 2.58
C ILE A 23 -16.58 14.50 2.72
N SER A 24 -17.33 15.56 2.43
CA SER A 24 -18.80 15.59 2.64
C SER A 24 -19.60 14.85 1.56
N HIS A 25 -19.06 14.67 0.34
CA HIS A 25 -19.78 14.04 -0.76
C HIS A 25 -19.43 12.55 -0.92
N ARG A 26 -20.15 11.67 -0.22
CA ARG A 26 -20.03 10.19 -0.34
C ARG A 26 -20.07 9.67 -1.79
N LYS A 27 -20.78 10.37 -2.69
CA LYS A 27 -20.81 10.03 -4.13
C LYS A 27 -19.48 10.28 -4.85
N LEU A 28 -18.77 11.35 -4.51
CA LEU A 28 -17.46 11.68 -5.10
C LEU A 28 -16.40 10.69 -4.63
N LEU A 29 -16.40 10.35 -3.33
CA LEU A 29 -15.51 9.31 -2.78
C LEU A 29 -15.72 7.95 -3.44
N SER A 30 -16.98 7.55 -3.69
CA SER A 30 -17.27 6.29 -4.39
C SER A 30 -16.79 6.31 -5.85
N ASN A 31 -16.92 7.43 -6.55
CA ASN A 31 -16.43 7.59 -7.92
C ASN A 31 -14.89 7.58 -7.97
N LEU A 32 -14.22 8.25 -7.04
CA LEU A 32 -12.77 8.24 -6.89
C LEU A 32 -12.24 6.84 -6.59
N HIS A 33 -12.91 6.09 -5.71
CA HIS A 33 -12.55 4.70 -5.42
C HIS A 33 -12.66 3.81 -6.66
N ARG A 34 -13.76 3.94 -7.43
CA ARG A 34 -13.91 3.22 -8.71
C ARG A 34 -12.82 3.60 -9.71
N LEU A 35 -12.51 4.90 -9.83
CA LEU A 35 -11.46 5.40 -10.71
C LEU A 35 -10.07 4.88 -10.28
N GLN A 36 -9.79 4.85 -8.98
CA GLN A 36 -8.54 4.36 -8.42
C GLN A 36 -8.35 2.87 -8.75
N ILE A 37 -9.38 2.05 -8.54
CA ILE A 37 -9.31 0.62 -8.88
C ILE A 37 -9.11 0.44 -10.39
N ALA A 38 -9.86 1.19 -11.22
CA ALA A 38 -9.69 1.13 -12.67
C ALA A 38 -8.26 1.51 -13.11
N ALA A 39 -7.71 2.58 -12.53
CA ALA A 39 -6.33 3.01 -12.78
C ALA A 39 -5.31 2.00 -12.27
N LEU A 40 -5.53 1.39 -11.10
CA LEU A 40 -4.66 0.36 -10.54
C LEU A 40 -4.62 -0.87 -11.45
N ILE A 41 -5.78 -1.35 -11.91
CA ILE A 41 -5.86 -2.47 -12.85
C ILE A 41 -5.12 -2.14 -14.15
N LEU A 42 -5.32 -0.94 -14.70
CA LEU A 42 -4.64 -0.50 -15.92
C LEU A 42 -3.11 -0.42 -15.74
N LEU A 43 -2.64 0.13 -14.62
CA LEU A 43 -1.21 0.18 -14.29
C LEU A 43 -0.62 -1.22 -14.09
N LEU A 44 -1.34 -2.09 -13.38
CA LEU A 44 -0.92 -3.48 -13.16
C LEU A 44 -0.86 -4.26 -14.47
N PHE A 45 -1.79 -4.01 -15.39
CA PHE A 45 -1.78 -4.59 -16.72
C PHE A 45 -0.53 -4.17 -17.52
N ILE A 46 -0.24 -2.87 -17.55
CA ILE A 46 0.97 -2.35 -18.21
C ILE A 46 2.24 -2.91 -17.57
N MET A 47 2.26 -3.01 -16.23
CA MET A 47 3.38 -3.62 -15.49
C MET A 47 3.56 -5.09 -15.86
N GLY A 48 2.47 -5.85 -15.95
CA GLY A 48 2.48 -7.25 -16.38
C GLY A 48 3.05 -7.44 -17.78
N ILE A 49 2.63 -6.60 -18.74
CA ILE A 49 3.18 -6.62 -20.10
C ILE A 49 4.68 -6.32 -20.09
N ARG A 50 5.11 -5.28 -19.35
CA ARG A 50 6.54 -4.92 -19.27
C ARG A 50 7.39 -6.03 -18.67
N ILE A 51 6.88 -6.72 -17.65
CA ILE A 51 7.58 -7.86 -17.04
C ILE A 51 7.61 -9.06 -17.99
N GLY A 52 6.50 -9.35 -18.68
CA GLY A 52 6.40 -10.46 -19.63
C GLY A 52 7.20 -10.25 -20.92
N ALA A 53 7.53 -9.00 -21.27
CA ALA A 53 8.40 -8.70 -22.40
C ALA A 53 9.91 -8.71 -22.04
N ASP A 54 10.25 -8.75 -20.74
CA ASP A 54 11.63 -8.73 -20.28
C ASP A 54 12.11 -10.15 -19.92
N PRO A 55 12.96 -10.79 -20.76
CA PRO A 55 13.42 -12.16 -20.51
C PRO A 55 14.28 -12.29 -19.25
N LYS A 56 14.91 -11.20 -18.77
CA LYS A 56 15.68 -11.21 -17.53
C LYS A 56 14.75 -11.33 -16.33
N VAL A 57 13.64 -10.60 -16.35
CA VAL A 57 12.65 -10.68 -15.27
C VAL A 57 11.94 -12.02 -15.30
N ILE A 58 11.53 -12.52 -16.49
CA ILE A 58 10.94 -13.86 -16.65
C ILE A 58 11.86 -14.95 -16.11
N GLY A 59 13.13 -14.95 -16.52
CA GLY A 59 14.11 -15.94 -16.04
C GLY A 59 14.36 -15.87 -14.54
N ALA A 60 14.20 -14.68 -13.94
CA ALA A 60 14.33 -14.46 -12.50
C ALA A 60 13.00 -14.59 -11.72
N LEU A 61 11.87 -14.91 -12.35
CA LEU A 61 10.56 -14.95 -11.67
C LEU A 61 10.54 -15.92 -10.49
N THR A 62 11.19 -17.07 -10.61
CA THR A 62 11.30 -18.04 -9.51
C THR A 62 12.04 -17.44 -8.31
N THR A 63 13.16 -16.76 -8.56
CA THR A 63 13.97 -16.11 -7.52
C THR A 63 13.23 -14.93 -6.89
N LEU A 64 12.64 -14.05 -7.72
CA LEU A 64 11.85 -12.92 -7.27
C LEU A 64 10.61 -13.36 -6.48
N GLY A 65 9.94 -14.42 -6.94
CA GLY A 65 8.79 -15.02 -6.27
C GLY A 65 9.16 -15.60 -4.91
N PHE A 66 10.28 -16.33 -4.82
CA PHE A 66 10.78 -16.85 -3.55
C PHE A 66 11.16 -15.73 -2.57
N GLN A 67 11.89 -14.72 -3.05
CA GLN A 67 12.22 -13.53 -2.25
C GLN A 67 10.96 -12.83 -1.74
N ALA A 68 9.98 -12.60 -2.61
CA ALA A 68 8.71 -11.97 -2.26
C ALA A 68 7.93 -12.81 -1.23
N PHE A 69 7.93 -14.14 -1.38
CA PHE A 69 7.26 -15.06 -0.45
C PHE A 69 7.89 -15.02 0.95
N VAL A 70 9.23 -15.08 1.04
CA VAL A 70 9.95 -14.98 2.31
C VAL A 70 9.71 -13.63 2.97
N LEU A 71 9.73 -12.53 2.20
CA LEU A 71 9.41 -11.19 2.70
C LEU A 71 7.97 -11.09 3.19
N ALA A 72 7.01 -11.65 2.46
CA ALA A 72 5.60 -11.63 2.85
C ALA A 72 5.37 -12.37 4.17
N ILE A 73 5.88 -13.60 4.31
CA ILE A 73 5.73 -14.38 5.54
C ILE A 73 6.42 -13.68 6.70
N SER A 74 7.65 -13.23 6.51
CA SER A 74 8.41 -12.54 7.56
C SER A 74 7.71 -11.26 8.00
N SER A 75 7.18 -10.49 7.06
CA SER A 75 6.44 -9.25 7.33
C SER A 75 5.12 -9.52 8.07
N ILE A 76 4.34 -10.52 7.64
CA ILE A 76 3.09 -10.90 8.31
C ILE A 76 3.37 -11.39 9.73
N PHE A 77 4.36 -12.28 9.89
CA PHE A 77 4.75 -12.82 11.19
C PHE A 77 5.20 -11.70 12.15
N MET A 78 6.07 -10.81 11.67
CA MET A 78 6.56 -9.67 12.45
C MET A 78 5.42 -8.71 12.82
N SER A 79 4.49 -8.42 11.90
CA SER A 79 3.33 -7.56 12.14
C SER A 79 2.41 -8.13 13.21
N ILE A 80 2.08 -9.43 13.13
CA ILE A 80 1.25 -10.12 14.13
C ILE A 80 1.95 -10.13 15.50
N LEU A 81 3.25 -10.45 15.54
CA LEU A 81 4.03 -10.47 16.78
C LEU A 81 4.06 -9.10 17.43
N PHE A 82 4.23 -8.02 16.65
CA PHE A 82 4.25 -6.65 17.15
C PHE A 82 2.90 -6.22 17.72
N VAL A 83 1.80 -6.53 17.04
CA VAL A 83 0.44 -6.27 17.55
C VAL A 83 0.18 -7.03 18.84
N PHE A 84 0.64 -8.28 18.92
CA PHE A 84 0.50 -9.10 20.14
C PHE A 84 1.34 -8.55 21.31
N ALA A 85 2.59 -8.18 21.05
CA ALA A 85 3.47 -7.55 22.04
C ALA A 85 2.90 -6.22 22.54
N TYR A 86 2.42 -5.37 21.63
CA TYR A 86 1.76 -4.11 21.96
C TYR A 86 0.51 -4.33 22.82
N ARG A 87 -0.35 -5.29 22.46
CA ARG A 87 -1.54 -5.65 23.24
C ARG A 87 -1.17 -6.17 24.64
N LYS A 88 -0.10 -6.95 24.75
CA LYS A 88 0.39 -7.51 26.02
C LYS A 88 1.01 -6.43 26.92
N LEU A 89 1.76 -5.49 26.36
CA LEU A 89 2.39 -4.39 27.11
C LEU A 89 1.37 -3.38 27.63
N PHE A 90 0.35 -3.05 26.83
CA PHE A 90 -0.67 -2.06 27.19
C PHE A 90 -1.94 -2.65 27.83
N HIS A 91 -1.96 -3.95 28.18
CA HIS A 91 -3.09 -4.64 28.81
C HIS A 91 -4.47 -4.36 28.14
N PHE A 92 -4.50 -4.26 26.80
CA PHE A 92 -5.77 -4.10 26.10
C PHE A 92 -6.57 -5.40 26.15
N ASN A 93 -7.70 -5.39 26.87
CA ASN A 93 -8.64 -6.51 26.91
C ASN A 93 -9.23 -6.76 25.50
N LYS A 94 -9.81 -7.94 25.25
CA LYS A 94 -10.36 -8.38 23.95
C LYS A 94 -11.40 -7.44 23.31
N ARG A 95 -11.83 -6.37 24.00
CA ARG A 95 -12.82 -5.37 23.55
C ARG A 95 -12.29 -3.96 23.25
N GLY A 96 -10.99 -3.69 23.35
CA GLY A 96 -10.47 -2.35 23.01
C GLY A 96 -10.80 -1.25 24.04
N GLU A 97 -11.35 -1.63 25.20
CA GLU A 97 -11.58 -0.70 26.30
C GLU A 97 -10.48 -0.83 27.35
N LYS A 98 -9.91 0.33 27.73
CA LYS A 98 -8.94 0.44 28.82
C LYS A 98 -9.62 0.06 30.13
N LYS A 99 -8.95 -0.77 30.94
CA LYS A 99 -9.31 -0.93 32.35
C LYS A 99 -8.59 0.12 33.17
#